data_AF-A0A7U9HVH5-F1
#
_entry.id   AF-A0A7U9HVH5-F1
#
_cell.length_a   1.000
_cell.length_b   1.000
_cell.length_c   1.000
_cell.angle_alpha   90.00
_cell.angle_beta   90.00
_cell.angle_gamma   90.00
#
_symmetry.space_group_name_H-M   'P 1'
#
loop_
_entity.id
_entity.type
_entity.pdbx_description
1 polymer ?
#
loop_
_entity_poly.entity_id
_entity_poly.type
_entity_poly.pdbx_seq_one_letter_code
_entity_poly.pdbx_strand_id
1 'polypeptide(L)'
;MERVNHLLQRLLGNQRFKQRYEQMKRYILEHPDVQPFLRAHERQLSADAVDRSLMKLYEFIEQHGNCRQCPGLERCNNMLPGYHPNLVVNGGRIDVEYDRCPKKVQHDERKRQESLIQSMFMPREILRASLSDVDLNDDGRIKAIRFAERFVAEYEPGKKMKGLYLHGSFGVGKTYLLAAIANELAKRNVSSLIVYVPELFREMKHSLQDQTMNEKLDYIKKVPVLMLDDLGAEAMSSWVRDDVFGPILQYRMFENLPTFFTSNFDMQQLAHHLTYSQRGEEEKVKAARIMERIRYLAYPIEITGPNRREQNI
;
A
#
# COMPACT_ATOMS: atom_id res chain seq x y z
N MET A 1 -15.55 -49.67 19.64
CA MET A 1 -16.21 -48.48 20.23
C MET A 1 -16.54 -48.66 21.72
N GLU A 2 -16.88 -49.86 22.21
CA GLU A 2 -17.23 -50.10 23.63
C GLU A 2 -16.13 -49.78 24.65
N ARG A 3 -14.85 -50.01 24.31
CA ARG A 3 -13.71 -49.72 25.20
C ARG A 3 -13.53 -48.23 25.52
N VAL A 4 -13.87 -47.35 24.58
CA VAL A 4 -13.79 -45.88 24.77
C VAL A 4 -14.91 -45.40 25.68
N ASN A 5 -16.13 -45.92 25.51
CA ASN A 5 -17.27 -45.63 26.38
C ASN A 5 -17.07 -46.13 27.81
N HIS A 6 -16.48 -47.31 28.00
CA HIS A 6 -16.15 -47.83 29.33
C HIS A 6 -15.05 -47.04 30.06
N LEU A 7 -14.06 -46.53 29.31
CA LEU A 7 -13.02 -45.64 29.83
C LEU A 7 -13.61 -44.27 30.22
N LEU A 8 -14.50 -43.71 29.39
CA LEU A 8 -15.26 -42.50 29.70
C LEU A 8 -16.12 -42.67 30.96
N GLN A 9 -16.83 -43.79 31.11
CA GLN A 9 -17.63 -44.08 32.31
C GLN A 9 -16.79 -44.20 33.58
N ARG A 10 -15.60 -44.80 33.52
CA ARG A 10 -14.66 -44.84 34.67
C ARG A 10 -14.08 -43.47 35.02
N LEU A 11 -13.83 -42.61 34.02
CA LEU A 11 -13.39 -41.23 34.24
C LEU A 11 -14.50 -40.37 34.86
N LEU A 12 -15.75 -40.54 34.41
CA LEU A 12 -16.93 -39.84 34.93
C LEU A 12 -17.36 -40.27 36.35
N GLY A 13 -16.99 -41.50 36.77
CA GLY A 13 -17.20 -42.02 38.13
C GLY A 13 -16.18 -41.52 39.16
N ASN A 14 -15.12 -40.82 38.72
CA ASN A 14 -14.05 -40.35 39.58
C ASN A 14 -14.47 -39.00 40.21
N GLN A 15 -14.67 -38.95 41.53
CA GLN A 15 -15.16 -37.72 42.20
C GLN A 15 -14.31 -36.48 41.90
N ARG A 16 -13.00 -36.65 41.73
CA ARG A 16 -12.08 -35.58 41.30
C ARG A 16 -12.42 -34.98 39.94
N PHE A 17 -12.88 -35.79 38.99
CA PHE A 17 -13.25 -35.33 37.65
C PHE A 17 -14.54 -34.51 37.69
N LYS A 18 -15.57 -35.01 38.40
CA LYS A 18 -16.81 -34.26 38.64
C LYS A 18 -16.54 -32.91 39.30
N GLN A 19 -15.69 -32.87 40.33
CA GLN A 19 -15.31 -31.62 41.00
C GLN A 19 -14.62 -30.63 40.05
N ARG A 20 -13.68 -31.10 39.22
CA ARG A 20 -13.01 -30.24 38.21
C ARG A 20 -13.99 -29.72 37.15
N TYR A 21 -14.90 -30.55 36.69
CA TYR A 21 -15.93 -30.16 35.72
C TYR A 21 -16.86 -29.08 36.29
N GLU A 22 -17.37 -29.27 37.51
CA GLU A 22 -18.22 -28.28 38.18
C GLU A 22 -17.48 -26.96 38.47
N GLN A 23 -16.19 -27.02 38.85
CA GLN A 23 -15.36 -25.82 39.01
C GLN A 23 -15.19 -25.06 37.70
N MET A 24 -14.87 -25.76 36.60
CA MET A 24 -14.74 -25.17 35.27
C MET A 24 -16.06 -24.53 34.82
N LYS A 25 -17.19 -25.26 34.99
CA LYS A 25 -18.52 -24.78 34.67
C LYS A 25 -18.85 -23.49 35.43
N ARG A 26 -18.60 -23.44 36.75
CA ARG A 26 -18.79 -22.21 37.55
C ARG A 26 -17.91 -21.07 37.05
N TYR A 27 -16.62 -21.32 36.81
CA TYR A 27 -15.69 -20.32 36.29
C TYR A 27 -16.20 -19.69 34.99
N ILE A 28 -16.66 -20.51 34.04
CA ILE A 28 -17.18 -20.04 32.75
C ILE A 28 -18.47 -19.23 32.92
N LEU A 29 -19.43 -19.77 33.66
CA LEU A 29 -20.75 -19.15 33.81
C LEU A 29 -20.69 -17.86 34.63
N GLU A 30 -19.80 -17.77 35.62
CA GLU A 30 -19.62 -16.59 36.47
C GLU A 30 -18.66 -15.56 35.83
N HIS A 31 -18.06 -15.86 34.67
CA HIS A 31 -17.07 -14.98 34.06
C HIS A 31 -17.71 -13.62 33.65
N PRO A 32 -17.06 -12.48 33.97
CA PRO A 32 -17.62 -11.15 33.71
C PRO A 32 -17.88 -10.87 32.23
N ASP A 33 -17.17 -11.54 31.32
CA ASP A 33 -17.31 -11.35 29.87
C ASP A 33 -18.43 -12.21 29.27
N VAL A 34 -18.87 -13.26 29.96
CA VAL A 34 -19.91 -14.20 29.51
C VAL A 34 -21.28 -13.84 30.10
N GLN A 35 -21.31 -13.40 31.36
CA GLN A 35 -22.52 -13.02 32.09
C GLN A 35 -23.43 -12.04 31.32
N PRO A 36 -22.91 -10.94 30.71
CA PRO A 36 -23.75 -10.01 29.95
C PRO A 36 -24.45 -10.67 28.76
N PHE A 37 -23.73 -11.55 28.03
CA PHE A 37 -24.28 -12.26 26.88
C PHE A 37 -25.37 -13.25 27.29
N LEU A 38 -25.13 -14.02 28.36
CA LEU A 38 -26.12 -14.97 28.87
C LEU A 38 -27.40 -14.25 29.31
N ARG A 39 -27.29 -13.16 30.07
CA ARG A 39 -28.44 -12.34 30.51
C ARG A 39 -29.25 -11.78 29.36
N ALA A 40 -28.56 -11.30 28.32
CA ALA A 40 -29.23 -10.78 27.11
C ALA A 40 -30.01 -11.87 26.34
N HIS A 41 -29.62 -13.13 26.46
CA HIS A 41 -30.18 -14.25 25.69
C HIS A 41 -30.92 -15.30 26.54
N GLU A 42 -31.27 -14.99 27.79
CA GLU A 42 -31.96 -15.91 28.71
C GLU A 42 -33.26 -16.50 28.14
N ARG A 43 -34.00 -15.72 27.33
CA ARG A 43 -35.25 -16.18 26.68
C ARG A 43 -35.01 -17.08 25.47
N GLN A 44 -33.81 -17.06 24.90
CA GLN A 44 -33.46 -17.79 23.68
C GLN A 44 -32.65 -19.07 23.97
N LEU A 45 -32.01 -19.16 25.14
CA LEU A 45 -31.13 -20.25 25.51
C LEU A 45 -31.71 -21.06 26.67
N SER A 46 -31.84 -22.37 26.48
CA SER A 46 -32.16 -23.30 27.57
C SER A 46 -30.90 -23.61 28.40
N ALA A 47 -31.09 -24.05 29.65
CA ALA A 47 -29.98 -24.48 30.50
C ALA A 47 -29.14 -25.61 29.88
N ASP A 48 -29.79 -26.56 29.18
CA ASP A 48 -29.12 -27.63 28.44
C ASP A 48 -28.33 -27.09 27.23
N ALA A 49 -28.83 -26.05 26.55
CA ALA A 49 -28.10 -25.41 25.46
C ALA A 49 -26.82 -24.72 25.96
N VAL A 50 -26.88 -24.04 27.11
CA VAL A 50 -25.71 -23.42 27.75
C VAL A 50 -24.69 -24.49 28.16
N ASP A 51 -25.14 -25.57 28.80
CA ASP A 51 -24.27 -26.67 29.24
C ASP A 51 -23.55 -27.35 28.07
N ARG A 52 -24.25 -27.56 26.95
CA ARG A 52 -23.64 -28.11 25.72
C ARG A 52 -22.67 -27.15 25.04
N SER A 53 -22.75 -25.85 25.35
CA SER A 53 -21.92 -24.81 24.75
C SER A 53 -20.79 -24.34 25.67
N LEU A 54 -20.55 -25.00 26.81
CA LEU A 54 -19.50 -24.62 27.77
C LEU A 54 -18.11 -24.51 27.13
N MET A 55 -17.77 -25.40 26.20
CA MET A 55 -16.48 -25.34 25.50
C MET A 55 -16.36 -24.09 24.62
N LYS A 56 -17.44 -23.63 24.00
CA LYS A 56 -17.49 -22.40 23.20
C LYS A 56 -17.36 -21.16 24.06
N LEU A 57 -18.01 -21.16 25.23
CA LEU A 57 -17.84 -20.08 26.20
C LEU A 57 -16.41 -20.03 26.76
N TYR A 58 -15.80 -21.18 27.04
CA TYR A 58 -14.40 -21.24 27.47
C TYR A 58 -13.43 -20.75 26.38
N GLU A 59 -13.63 -21.17 25.13
CA GLU A 59 -12.90 -20.69 23.95
C GLU A 59 -12.98 -19.16 23.85
N PHE A 60 -14.17 -18.58 24.00
CA PHE A 60 -14.35 -17.14 24.02
C PHE A 60 -13.57 -16.46 25.15
N ILE A 61 -13.63 -16.96 26.39
CA ILE A 61 -12.93 -16.36 27.54
C ILE A 61 -11.42 -16.30 27.29
N GLU A 62 -10.82 -17.39 26.81
CA GLU A 62 -9.39 -17.47 26.55
C GLU A 62 -8.96 -16.50 25.43
N GLN A 63 -9.65 -16.55 24.29
CA GLN A 63 -9.33 -15.74 23.11
C GLN A 63 -9.64 -14.24 23.32
N HIS A 64 -10.71 -13.92 24.07
CA HIS A 64 -11.05 -12.54 24.43
C HIS A 64 -10.09 -11.98 25.49
N GLY A 65 -9.69 -12.79 26.46
CA GLY A 65 -8.68 -12.43 27.47
C GLY A 65 -7.35 -12.04 26.85
N ASN A 66 -6.88 -12.81 25.87
CA ASN A 66 -5.67 -12.50 25.10
C ASN A 66 -5.75 -11.16 24.36
N CYS A 67 -6.92 -10.75 23.88
CA CYS A 67 -7.12 -9.46 23.22
C CYS A 67 -6.93 -8.27 24.18
N ARG A 68 -7.23 -8.43 25.49
CA ARG A 68 -7.02 -7.36 26.49
C ARG A 68 -5.54 -7.01 26.68
N GLN A 69 -4.67 -8.00 26.52
CA GLN A 69 -3.21 -7.84 26.61
C GLN A 69 -2.55 -7.98 25.23
N CYS A 70 -3.24 -7.53 24.17
CA CYS A 70 -2.81 -7.75 22.79
C CYS A 70 -1.43 -7.12 22.49
N PRO A 71 -0.37 -7.92 22.27
CA PRO A 71 0.99 -7.41 22.05
C PRO A 71 1.20 -6.86 20.63
N GLY A 72 0.21 -6.97 19.75
CA GLY A 72 0.30 -6.59 18.33
C GLY A 72 -0.15 -7.72 17.40
N LEU A 73 -0.29 -7.42 16.11
CA LEU A 73 -0.69 -8.41 15.12
C LEU A 73 0.39 -9.48 14.89
N GLU A 74 1.66 -9.09 14.84
CA GLU A 74 2.80 -9.99 14.60
C GLU A 74 3.04 -10.99 15.74
N ARG A 75 2.63 -10.63 16.96
CA ARG A 75 2.75 -11.46 18.17
C ARG A 75 1.38 -11.84 18.73
N CYS A 76 0.36 -11.91 17.89
CA CYS A 76 -1.00 -12.19 18.35
C CYS A 76 -1.07 -13.60 18.95
N ASN A 77 -1.46 -13.70 20.23
CA ASN A 77 -1.54 -14.96 20.98
C ASN A 77 -2.85 -15.72 20.76
N ASN A 78 -3.74 -15.21 19.91
CA ASN A 78 -4.98 -15.88 19.56
C ASN A 78 -4.75 -16.99 18.55
N MET A 79 -5.62 -18.01 18.61
CA MET A 79 -5.61 -19.15 17.68
C MET A 79 -5.79 -18.68 16.22
N LEU A 80 -6.60 -17.63 16.03
CA LEU A 80 -6.77 -16.96 14.74
C LEU A 80 -6.19 -15.53 14.81
N PRO A 81 -4.91 -15.33 14.42
CA PRO A 81 -4.24 -14.04 14.53
C PRO A 81 -4.99 -12.91 13.81
N GLY A 82 -5.20 -11.81 14.52
CA GLY A 82 -5.87 -10.62 13.98
C GLY A 82 -7.40 -10.69 13.94
N TYR A 83 -8.00 -11.65 14.64
CA TYR A 83 -9.44 -11.73 14.83
C TYR A 83 -9.82 -11.67 16.31
N HIS A 84 -10.99 -11.12 16.61
CA HIS A 84 -11.57 -11.12 17.94
C HIS A 84 -12.81 -12.02 17.97
N PRO A 85 -12.95 -12.86 19.01
CA PRO A 85 -14.10 -13.74 19.16
C PRO A 85 -15.30 -12.94 19.66
N ASN A 86 -16.49 -13.27 19.15
CA ASN A 86 -17.78 -12.75 19.59
C ASN A 86 -18.74 -13.91 19.82
N LEU A 87 -19.49 -13.89 20.93
CA LEU A 87 -20.51 -14.88 21.21
C LEU A 87 -21.77 -14.59 20.38
N VAL A 88 -22.32 -15.64 19.78
CA VAL A 88 -23.57 -15.57 19.00
C VAL A 88 -24.49 -16.73 19.35
N VAL A 89 -25.79 -16.55 19.15
CA VAL A 89 -26.78 -17.62 19.29
C VAL A 89 -27.14 -18.14 17.89
N ASN A 90 -26.69 -19.35 17.56
CA ASN A 90 -26.95 -20.00 16.29
C ASN A 90 -27.74 -21.30 16.52
N GLY A 91 -28.97 -21.38 15.98
CA GLY A 91 -29.81 -22.58 16.08
C GLY A 91 -30.15 -22.99 17.52
N GLY A 92 -30.28 -22.03 18.45
CA GLY A 92 -30.57 -22.27 19.86
C GLY A 92 -29.36 -22.77 20.68
N ARG A 93 -28.14 -22.63 20.15
CA ARG A 93 -26.88 -22.90 20.85
C ARG A 93 -25.97 -21.68 20.83
N ILE A 94 -25.00 -21.65 21.73
CA ILE A 94 -23.99 -20.60 21.74
C ILE A 94 -22.81 -21.05 20.87
N ASP A 95 -22.39 -20.18 19.95
CA ASP A 95 -21.19 -20.37 19.15
C ASP A 95 -20.29 -19.14 19.23
N VAL A 96 -19.10 -19.24 18.66
CA VAL A 96 -18.11 -18.17 18.57
C VAL A 96 -17.92 -17.80 17.11
N GLU A 97 -18.23 -16.55 16.77
CA GLU A 97 -17.89 -15.96 15.48
C GLU A 97 -16.66 -15.07 15.62
N TYR A 98 -15.95 -14.87 14.50
CA TYR A 98 -14.68 -14.15 14.48
C TYR A 98 -14.74 -12.96 13.54
N ASP A 99 -14.62 -11.77 14.12
CA ASP A 99 -14.51 -10.53 13.38
C ASP A 99 -13.04 -10.12 13.24
N ARG A 100 -12.73 -9.31 12.23
CA ARG A 100 -11.39 -8.75 12.05
C ARG A 100 -11.13 -7.72 13.15
N CYS A 101 -10.04 -7.88 13.89
CA CYS A 101 -9.70 -6.91 14.92
C CYS A 101 -9.22 -5.59 14.29
N PRO A 102 -9.30 -4.45 15.01
CA PRO A 102 -8.91 -3.15 14.47
C PRO A 102 -7.47 -3.11 13.92
N LYS A 103 -6.53 -3.79 14.59
CA LYS A 103 -5.12 -3.88 14.15
C LYS A 103 -4.98 -4.64 12.82
N LYS A 104 -5.79 -5.67 12.60
CA LYS A 104 -5.80 -6.42 11.33
C LYS A 104 -6.40 -5.59 10.21
N VAL A 105 -7.51 -4.90 10.46
CA VAL A 105 -8.13 -3.99 9.48
C VAL A 105 -7.12 -2.94 9.01
N GLN A 106 -6.44 -2.25 9.94
CA GLN A 106 -5.41 -1.26 9.61
C GLN A 106 -4.23 -1.87 8.83
N HIS A 107 -3.77 -3.06 9.23
CA HIS A 107 -2.68 -3.74 8.53
C HIS A 107 -3.07 -4.12 7.09
N ASP A 108 -4.28 -4.66 6.91
CA ASP A 108 -4.77 -5.07 5.59
C ASP A 108 -5.02 -3.86 4.69
N GLU A 109 -5.53 -2.75 5.24
CA GLU A 109 -5.65 -1.47 4.55
C GLU A 109 -4.29 -0.94 4.11
N ARG A 110 -3.29 -0.95 5.01
CA ARG A 110 -1.93 -0.52 4.67
C ARG A 110 -1.33 -1.37 3.54
N LYS A 111 -1.44 -2.70 3.63
CA LYS A 111 -0.97 -3.60 2.56
C LYS A 111 -1.69 -3.36 1.24
N ARG A 112 -2.99 -3.10 1.29
CA ARG A 112 -3.77 -2.73 0.11
C ARG A 112 -3.26 -1.42 -0.50
N GLN A 113 -3.06 -0.39 0.31
CA GLN A 113 -2.52 0.89 -0.14
C GLN A 113 -1.12 0.71 -0.77
N GLU A 114 -0.23 -0.04 -0.12
CA GLU A 114 1.09 -0.37 -0.67
C GLU A 114 0.99 -1.10 -2.03
N SER A 115 0.00 -1.96 -2.22
CA SER A 115 -0.22 -2.67 -3.49
C SER A 115 -0.72 -1.78 -4.63
N LEU A 116 -1.28 -0.61 -4.31
CA LEU A 116 -1.73 0.38 -5.30
C LEU A 116 -0.55 1.17 -5.88
N ILE A 117 0.58 1.18 -5.17
CA ILE A 117 1.82 1.82 -5.61
C ILE A 117 2.68 0.75 -6.24
N GLN A 118 2.75 0.79 -7.55
CA GLN A 118 3.62 -0.10 -8.29
C GLN A 118 4.93 0.60 -8.60
N SER A 119 6.01 -0.17 -8.60
CA SER A 119 7.35 0.35 -8.86
C SER A 119 8.07 -0.54 -9.87
N MET A 120 8.72 0.08 -10.85
CA MET A 120 9.57 -0.60 -11.83
C MET A 120 11.01 -0.11 -11.70
N PHE A 121 11.94 -1.07 -11.62
CA PHE A 121 13.40 -0.85 -11.52
C PHE A 121 13.85 -0.01 -10.32
N MET A 122 13.08 -0.02 -9.22
CA MET A 122 13.45 0.67 -7.98
C MET A 122 13.12 -0.17 -6.74
N PRO A 123 13.91 -0.06 -5.66
CA PRO A 123 13.63 -0.74 -4.40
C PRO A 123 12.30 -0.29 -3.78
N ARG A 124 11.51 -1.23 -3.27
CA ARG A 124 10.23 -0.92 -2.60
C ARG A 124 10.38 -0.09 -1.33
N GLU A 125 11.55 -0.07 -0.71
CA GLU A 125 11.83 0.71 0.50
C GLU A 125 11.64 2.21 0.28
N ILE A 126 11.94 2.70 -0.93
CA ILE A 126 11.75 4.10 -1.33
C ILE A 126 10.26 4.48 -1.30
N LEU A 127 9.35 3.51 -1.41
CA LEU A 127 7.90 3.70 -1.37
C LEU A 127 7.37 3.92 0.06
N ARG A 128 8.19 3.89 1.11
CA ARG A 128 7.76 4.17 2.49
C ARG A 128 7.76 5.68 2.84
N ALA A 129 7.89 6.54 1.84
CA ALA A 129 7.97 7.99 2.02
C ALA A 129 6.64 8.60 2.51
N SER A 130 6.69 9.57 3.43
CA SER A 130 5.51 10.30 3.89
C SER A 130 5.68 11.79 3.64
N LEU A 131 4.60 12.49 3.28
CA LEU A 131 4.64 13.95 3.17
C LEU A 131 4.91 14.61 4.52
N SER A 132 4.53 13.96 5.63
CA SER A 132 4.78 14.46 7.00
C SER A 132 6.26 14.55 7.36
N ASP A 133 7.09 13.75 6.70
CA ASP A 133 8.51 13.59 7.04
C ASP A 133 9.40 14.45 6.11
N VAL A 134 8.77 15.25 5.24
CA VAL A 134 9.48 16.17 4.35
C VAL A 134 9.75 17.48 5.08
N ASP A 135 11.03 17.86 5.20
CA ASP A 135 11.39 19.13 5.80
C ASP A 135 10.91 20.33 4.96
N LEU A 136 10.33 21.32 5.64
CA LEU A 136 9.76 22.53 5.04
C LEU A 136 10.76 23.70 4.94
N ASN A 137 12.07 23.40 4.89
CA ASN A 137 13.12 24.41 4.95
C ASN A 137 13.44 25.06 3.58
N ASP A 138 12.77 24.62 2.52
CA ASP A 138 12.98 25.07 1.13
C ASP A 138 11.63 25.45 0.50
N ASP A 139 11.57 26.62 -0.14
CA ASP A 139 10.36 27.12 -0.80
C ASP A 139 9.88 26.17 -1.92
N GLY A 140 10.82 25.53 -2.62
CA GLY A 140 10.54 24.47 -3.59
C GLY A 140 9.76 23.31 -2.99
N ARG A 141 10.22 22.77 -1.86
CA ARG A 141 9.51 21.69 -1.13
C ARG A 141 8.13 22.14 -0.66
N ILE A 142 8.00 23.35 -0.10
CA ILE A 142 6.70 23.89 0.33
C ILE A 142 5.72 23.95 -0.86
N LYS A 143 6.17 24.46 -2.00
CA LYS A 143 5.36 24.51 -3.23
C LYS A 143 4.99 23.11 -3.73
N ALA A 144 5.92 22.17 -3.70
CA ALA A 144 5.68 20.79 -4.12
C ALA A 144 4.64 20.10 -3.20
N ILE A 145 4.74 20.26 -1.89
CA ILE A 145 3.80 19.69 -0.91
C ILE A 145 2.42 20.31 -1.08
N ARG A 146 2.32 21.64 -1.15
CA ARG A 146 1.04 22.32 -1.37
C ARG A 146 0.38 21.88 -2.69
N PHE A 147 1.18 21.71 -3.74
CA PHE A 147 0.69 21.18 -5.01
C PHE A 147 0.21 19.74 -4.84
N ALA A 148 0.98 18.89 -4.16
CA ALA A 148 0.64 17.48 -3.91
C ALA A 148 -0.67 17.35 -3.13
N GLU A 149 -0.82 18.07 -2.03
CA GLU A 149 -2.04 18.08 -1.21
C GLU A 149 -3.26 18.47 -2.06
N ARG A 150 -3.14 19.56 -2.85
CA ARG A 150 -4.20 20.00 -3.75
C ARG A 150 -4.49 18.96 -4.84
N PHE A 151 -3.45 18.41 -5.47
CA PHE A 151 -3.58 17.40 -6.52
C PHE A 151 -4.32 16.18 -5.99
N VAL A 152 -3.91 15.65 -4.84
CA VAL A 152 -4.55 14.51 -4.17
C VAL A 152 -5.98 14.87 -3.77
N ALA A 153 -6.21 16.09 -3.28
CA ALA A 153 -7.53 16.59 -2.89
C ALA A 153 -8.53 16.59 -4.04
N GLU A 154 -8.09 17.03 -5.22
CA GLU A 154 -8.91 17.30 -6.39
C GLU A 154 -8.85 16.22 -7.48
N TYR A 155 -8.07 15.15 -7.26
CA TYR A 155 -7.87 14.09 -8.25
C TYR A 155 -9.18 13.37 -8.58
N GLU A 156 -9.45 13.26 -9.87
CA GLU A 156 -10.58 12.51 -10.41
C GLU A 156 -10.17 11.88 -11.75
N PRO A 157 -10.53 10.60 -12.01
CA PRO A 157 -10.22 9.95 -13.28
C PRO A 157 -10.74 10.75 -14.49
N GLY A 158 -9.89 10.98 -15.50
CA GLY A 158 -10.23 11.71 -16.72
C GLY A 158 -10.26 13.23 -16.58
N LYS A 159 -10.19 13.77 -15.35
CA LYS A 159 -10.03 15.21 -15.13
C LYS A 159 -8.63 15.64 -15.52
N LYS A 160 -8.54 16.64 -16.41
CA LYS A 160 -7.27 17.22 -16.82
C LYS A 160 -6.58 17.91 -15.64
N MET A 161 -5.51 17.30 -15.16
CA MET A 161 -4.67 17.82 -14.09
C MET A 161 -3.21 17.67 -14.47
N LYS A 162 -2.42 18.73 -14.25
CA LYS A 162 -0.98 18.64 -14.41
C LYS A 162 -0.37 17.87 -13.24
N GLY A 163 0.71 17.14 -13.50
CA GLY A 163 1.63 16.67 -12.46
C GLY A 163 2.72 17.69 -12.14
N LEU A 164 3.78 17.23 -11.49
CA LEU A 164 4.97 18.03 -11.18
C LEU A 164 6.17 17.55 -11.98
N TYR A 165 7.02 18.50 -12.36
CA TYR A 165 8.37 18.25 -12.84
C TYR A 165 9.31 18.77 -11.77
N LEU A 166 9.87 17.86 -10.97
CA LEU A 166 10.78 18.20 -9.87
C LEU A 166 12.21 18.15 -10.38
N HIS A 167 12.93 19.28 -10.32
CA HIS A 167 14.33 19.33 -10.70
C HIS A 167 15.22 19.89 -9.60
N GLY A 168 16.52 19.60 -9.66
CA GLY A 168 17.49 20.07 -8.68
C GLY A 168 18.66 19.10 -8.56
N SER A 169 19.62 19.41 -7.69
CA SER A 169 20.85 18.62 -7.54
C SER A 169 20.62 17.18 -7.06
N PHE A 170 21.66 16.36 -7.12
CA PHE A 170 21.62 14.98 -6.63
C PHE A 170 21.31 14.93 -5.12
N GLY A 171 20.50 13.95 -4.72
CA GLY A 171 20.27 13.67 -3.30
C GLY A 171 19.42 14.67 -2.52
N VAL A 172 18.81 15.66 -3.18
CA VAL A 172 17.90 16.65 -2.55
C VAL A 172 16.50 16.09 -2.21
N GLY A 173 16.22 14.81 -2.50
CA GLY A 173 14.95 14.15 -2.12
C GLY A 173 13.81 14.21 -3.15
N LYS A 174 14.11 14.41 -4.44
CA LYS A 174 13.10 14.44 -5.53
C LYS A 174 12.30 13.13 -5.64
N THR A 175 12.98 11.98 -5.66
CA THR A 175 12.35 10.66 -5.70
C THR A 175 11.50 10.40 -4.44
N TYR A 176 11.96 10.87 -3.28
CA TYR A 176 11.22 10.76 -2.02
C TYR A 176 9.90 11.54 -2.09
N LEU A 177 9.91 12.76 -2.65
CA LEU A 177 8.70 13.55 -2.88
C LEU A 177 7.71 12.83 -3.79
N LEU A 178 8.16 12.23 -4.90
CA LEU A 178 7.28 11.42 -5.76
C LEU A 178 6.63 10.27 -4.98
N ALA A 179 7.44 9.50 -4.23
CA ALA A 179 6.94 8.39 -3.44
C ALA A 179 5.94 8.85 -2.36
N ALA A 180 6.19 9.99 -1.72
CA ALA A 180 5.27 10.56 -0.75
C ALA A 180 3.92 10.96 -1.39
N ILE A 181 3.94 11.55 -2.59
CA ILE A 181 2.72 11.83 -3.37
C ILE A 181 1.96 10.54 -3.70
N ALA A 182 2.69 9.49 -4.12
CA ALA A 182 2.10 8.19 -4.42
C ALA A 182 1.39 7.58 -3.20
N ASN A 183 1.98 7.72 -2.01
CA ASN A 183 1.36 7.27 -0.77
C ASN A 183 0.08 8.02 -0.42
N GLU A 184 0.04 9.33 -0.62
CA GLU A 184 -1.20 10.10 -0.41
C GLU A 184 -2.30 9.73 -1.42
N LEU A 185 -1.92 9.43 -2.67
CA LEU A 185 -2.86 8.90 -3.68
C LEU A 185 -3.38 7.52 -3.28
N ALA A 186 -2.52 6.63 -2.78
CA ALA A 186 -2.90 5.30 -2.34
C ALA A 186 -3.88 5.34 -1.16
N LYS A 187 -3.71 6.30 -0.22
CA LYS A 187 -4.69 6.56 0.87
C LYS A 187 -6.08 6.90 0.34
N ARG A 188 -6.18 7.46 -0.87
CA ARG A 188 -7.44 7.73 -1.59
C ARG A 188 -7.85 6.62 -2.56
N ASN A 189 -7.26 5.43 -2.46
CA ASN A 189 -7.47 4.30 -3.37
C ASN A 189 -7.14 4.59 -4.84
N VAL A 190 -6.24 5.54 -5.12
CA VAL A 190 -5.75 5.83 -6.47
C VAL A 190 -4.45 5.08 -6.70
N SER A 191 -4.38 4.28 -7.76
CA SER A 191 -3.16 3.57 -8.13
C SER A 191 -2.18 4.48 -8.88
N SER A 192 -0.90 4.29 -8.59
CA SER A 192 0.20 5.03 -9.22
C SER A 192 1.33 4.10 -9.57
N LEU A 193 2.02 4.39 -10.66
CA LEU A 193 3.21 3.67 -11.09
C LEU A 193 4.41 4.60 -11.05
N ILE A 194 5.44 4.21 -10.31
CA ILE A 194 6.75 4.87 -10.31
C ILE A 194 7.72 4.05 -11.15
N VAL A 195 8.41 4.68 -12.08
CA VAL A 195 9.36 4.02 -12.98
C VAL A 195 10.69 4.74 -12.93
N TYR A 196 11.76 4.02 -12.63
CA TYR A 196 13.11 4.54 -12.80
C TYR A 196 13.46 4.53 -14.30
N VAL A 197 13.53 5.73 -14.88
CA VAL A 197 13.61 5.94 -16.34
C VAL A 197 14.88 5.37 -16.98
N PRO A 198 16.08 5.52 -16.38
CA PRO A 198 17.31 4.98 -16.95
C PRO A 198 17.25 3.48 -17.23
N GLU A 199 16.82 2.69 -16.25
CA GLU A 199 16.71 1.23 -16.41
C GLU A 199 15.61 0.81 -17.37
N LEU A 200 14.47 1.52 -17.39
CA LEU A 200 13.44 1.29 -18.40
C LEU A 200 14.07 1.44 -19.79
N PHE A 201 14.74 2.56 -20.07
CA PHE A 201 15.32 2.80 -21.39
C PHE A 201 16.45 1.85 -21.75
N ARG A 202 17.24 1.40 -20.76
CA ARG A 202 18.25 0.36 -20.95
C ARG A 202 17.60 -0.96 -21.38
N GLU A 203 16.55 -1.40 -20.68
CA GLU A 203 15.80 -2.62 -21.02
C GLU A 203 15.16 -2.52 -22.41
N MET A 204 14.55 -1.38 -22.75
CA MET A 204 13.93 -1.14 -24.07
C MET A 204 14.91 -1.30 -25.22
N LYS A 205 16.19 -0.93 -25.04
CA LYS A 205 17.23 -1.08 -26.08
C LYS A 205 17.57 -2.55 -26.34
N HIS A 206 17.38 -3.43 -25.36
CA HIS A 206 17.75 -4.84 -25.46
C HIS A 206 16.58 -5.73 -25.94
N SER A 207 15.32 -5.35 -25.71
CA SER A 207 14.14 -6.18 -25.95
C SER A 207 13.30 -5.75 -27.18
N LEU A 208 13.95 -5.31 -28.26
CA LEU A 208 13.33 -4.70 -29.44
C LEU A 208 12.30 -5.59 -30.20
N GLN A 209 12.14 -6.87 -29.85
CA GLN A 209 11.27 -7.83 -30.57
C GLN A 209 10.33 -8.64 -29.66
N ASP A 210 10.24 -8.32 -28.37
CA ASP A 210 9.47 -9.11 -27.42
C ASP A 210 8.02 -8.60 -27.28
N GLN A 211 7.03 -9.48 -27.45
CA GLN A 211 5.61 -9.16 -27.25
C GLN A 211 5.31 -8.67 -25.82
N THR A 212 6.04 -9.20 -24.84
CA THR A 212 5.94 -8.79 -23.42
C THR A 212 6.32 -7.33 -23.20
N MET A 213 7.18 -6.76 -24.05
CA MET A 213 7.57 -5.36 -23.95
C MET A 213 6.43 -4.43 -24.37
N ASN A 214 5.66 -4.80 -25.39
CA ASN A 214 4.50 -4.02 -25.83
C ASN A 214 3.41 -3.97 -24.75
N GLU A 215 3.17 -5.08 -24.05
CA GLU A 215 2.23 -5.13 -22.92
C GLU A 215 2.70 -4.23 -21.76
N LYS A 216 3.99 -4.27 -21.44
CA LYS A 216 4.59 -3.39 -20.41
C LYS A 216 4.44 -1.92 -20.78
N LEU A 217 4.72 -1.55 -22.02
CA LEU A 217 4.52 -0.18 -22.50
C LEU A 217 3.04 0.23 -22.48
N ASP A 218 2.14 -0.67 -22.89
CA ASP A 218 0.71 -0.40 -22.86
C ASP A 218 0.21 -0.16 -21.43
N TYR A 219 0.71 -0.95 -20.49
CA TYR A 219 0.49 -0.75 -19.07
C TYR A 219 0.97 0.64 -18.61
N ILE A 220 2.25 0.98 -18.85
CA ILE A 220 2.84 2.28 -18.47
C ILE A 220 2.04 3.47 -19.04
N LYS A 221 1.55 3.35 -20.28
CA LYS A 221 0.74 4.40 -20.92
C LYS A 221 -0.59 4.63 -20.19
N LYS A 222 -1.25 3.56 -19.75
CA LYS A 222 -2.65 3.58 -19.27
C LYS A 222 -2.81 3.68 -17.77
N VAL A 223 -1.74 3.58 -16.98
CA VAL A 223 -1.83 3.73 -15.52
C VAL A 223 -2.46 5.07 -15.12
N PRO A 224 -3.27 5.14 -14.05
CA PRO A 224 -3.97 6.36 -13.68
C PRO A 224 -3.03 7.52 -13.39
N VAL A 225 -2.00 7.30 -12.58
CA VAL A 225 -0.93 8.26 -12.32
C VAL A 225 0.43 7.62 -12.62
N LEU A 226 1.20 8.26 -13.49
CA LEU A 226 2.56 7.83 -13.86
C LEU A 226 3.57 8.79 -13.27
N MET A 227 4.61 8.25 -12.65
CA MET A 227 5.73 9.00 -12.09
C MET A 227 7.04 8.49 -12.68
N LEU A 228 7.74 9.35 -13.39
CA LEU A 228 8.96 9.03 -14.13
C LEU A 228 10.16 9.60 -13.38
N ASP A 229 10.95 8.73 -12.76
CA ASP A 229 12.06 9.12 -11.92
C ASP A 229 13.39 9.19 -12.70
N ASP A 230 14.15 10.24 -12.42
CA ASP A 230 15.50 10.52 -12.92
C ASP A 230 15.61 10.65 -14.45
N LEU A 231 14.70 11.42 -15.03
CA LEU A 231 14.72 11.73 -16.46
C LEU A 231 15.99 12.51 -16.82
N GLY A 232 16.73 12.01 -17.81
CA GLY A 232 17.93 12.67 -18.33
C GLY A 232 19.24 12.18 -17.71
N ALA A 233 19.22 11.28 -16.72
CA ALA A 233 20.46 10.72 -16.16
C ALA A 233 21.30 9.91 -17.18
N GLU A 234 20.68 9.45 -18.28
CA GLU A 234 21.35 8.75 -19.37
C GLU A 234 21.03 9.36 -20.74
N ALA A 235 21.99 9.20 -21.67
CA ALA A 235 21.79 9.54 -23.07
C ALA A 235 20.70 8.63 -23.70
N MET A 236 19.56 9.26 -23.99
CA MET A 236 18.43 8.62 -24.65
C MET A 236 18.79 8.38 -26.13
N SER A 237 18.55 7.18 -26.66
CA SER A 237 18.68 6.97 -28.10
C SER A 237 17.52 7.65 -28.82
N SER A 238 17.72 8.11 -30.07
CA SER A 238 16.67 8.79 -30.85
C SER A 238 15.42 7.91 -30.99
N TRP A 239 15.58 6.59 -31.13
CA TRP A 239 14.47 5.62 -31.14
C TRP A 239 13.70 5.59 -29.82
N VAL A 240 14.37 5.47 -28.66
CA VAL A 240 13.67 5.49 -27.35
C VAL A 240 12.94 6.83 -27.16
N ARG A 241 13.54 7.94 -27.58
CA ARG A 241 12.92 9.26 -27.49
C ARG A 241 11.66 9.37 -28.33
N ASP A 242 11.75 9.00 -29.60
CA ASP A 242 10.73 9.31 -30.59
C ASP A 242 9.63 8.24 -30.66
N ASP A 243 9.99 6.96 -30.49
CA ASP A 243 9.08 5.81 -30.71
C ASP A 243 8.58 5.18 -29.40
N VAL A 244 9.22 5.46 -28.26
CA VAL A 244 8.78 4.97 -26.94
C VAL A 244 8.27 6.12 -26.08
N PHE A 245 9.16 7.04 -25.72
CA PHE A 245 8.86 8.10 -24.76
C PHE A 245 7.83 9.09 -25.32
N GLY A 246 8.01 9.51 -26.57
CA GLY A 246 7.06 10.37 -27.28
C GLY A 246 5.62 9.85 -27.24
N PRO A 247 5.34 8.64 -27.75
CA PRO A 247 4.00 8.05 -27.75
C PRO A 247 3.40 7.88 -26.36
N ILE A 248 4.22 7.57 -25.33
CA ILE A 248 3.73 7.53 -23.94
C ILE A 248 3.17 8.88 -23.53
N LEU A 249 3.96 9.95 -23.69
CA LEU A 249 3.52 11.29 -23.31
C LEU A 249 2.30 11.74 -24.12
N GLN A 250 2.29 11.45 -25.42
CA GLN A 250 1.19 11.81 -26.31
C GLN A 250 -0.13 11.14 -25.91
N TYR A 251 -0.11 9.83 -25.63
CA TYR A 251 -1.30 9.12 -25.17
C TYR A 251 -1.85 9.73 -23.88
N ARG A 252 -0.97 9.98 -22.91
CA ARG A 252 -1.35 10.55 -21.60
C ARG A 252 -1.90 11.97 -21.71
N MET A 253 -1.44 12.76 -22.68
CA MET A 253 -2.02 14.08 -22.97
C MET A 253 -3.44 13.99 -23.51
N PHE A 254 -3.72 13.03 -24.39
CA PHE A 254 -5.06 12.84 -24.96
C PHE A 254 -6.05 12.30 -23.93
N GLU A 255 -5.62 11.34 -23.13
CA GLU A 255 -6.45 10.71 -22.09
C GLU A 255 -6.47 11.51 -20.77
N ASN A 256 -5.83 12.68 -20.73
CA ASN A 256 -5.74 13.54 -19.55
C ASN A 256 -5.17 12.82 -18.30
N LEU A 257 -4.24 11.89 -18.50
CA LEU A 257 -3.64 11.09 -17.43
C LEU A 257 -2.47 11.84 -16.78
N PRO A 258 -2.54 12.18 -15.47
CA PRO A 258 -1.50 12.95 -14.81
C PRO A 258 -0.14 12.27 -14.83
N THR A 259 0.90 13.05 -15.11
CA THR A 259 2.26 12.52 -15.23
C THR A 259 3.23 13.39 -14.45
N PHE A 260 4.00 12.77 -13.58
CA PHE A 260 5.03 13.39 -12.76
C PHE A 260 6.41 13.00 -13.26
N PHE A 261 7.38 13.87 -13.04
CA PHE A 261 8.76 13.70 -13.48
C PHE A 261 9.71 14.15 -12.38
N THR A 262 10.87 13.51 -12.27
CA THR A 262 12.04 14.07 -11.61
C THR A 262 13.21 14.13 -12.58
N SER A 263 14.10 15.10 -12.39
CA SER A 263 15.33 15.23 -13.18
C SER A 263 16.42 15.94 -12.38
N ASN A 264 17.68 15.72 -12.74
CA ASN A 264 18.78 16.58 -12.27
C ASN A 264 18.92 17.86 -13.11
N PHE A 265 18.21 17.93 -14.24
CA PHE A 265 18.21 19.06 -15.16
C PHE A 265 16.94 19.88 -15.00
N ASP A 266 17.05 21.19 -15.18
CA ASP A 266 15.88 22.01 -15.46
C ASP A 266 15.33 21.74 -16.88
N MET A 267 14.20 22.35 -17.23
CA MET A 267 13.57 22.15 -18.54
C MET A 267 14.43 22.60 -19.73
N GLN A 268 15.30 23.60 -19.56
CA GLN A 268 16.14 24.13 -20.63
C GLN A 268 17.36 23.23 -20.83
N GLN A 269 17.99 22.82 -19.73
CA GLN A 269 19.07 21.84 -19.69
C GLN A 269 18.62 20.49 -20.25
N LEU A 270 17.42 20.01 -19.87
CA LEU A 270 16.88 18.76 -20.41
C LEU A 270 16.62 18.86 -21.92
N ALA A 271 16.11 20.00 -22.40
CA ALA A 271 15.91 20.23 -23.83
C ALA A 271 17.24 20.17 -24.62
N HIS A 272 18.29 20.78 -24.07
CA HIS A 272 19.62 20.73 -24.64
C HIS A 272 20.18 19.31 -24.63
N HIS A 273 20.03 18.59 -23.52
CA HIS A 273 20.46 17.19 -23.40
C HIS A 273 19.76 16.26 -24.41
N LEU A 274 18.46 16.46 -24.67
CA LEU A 274 17.71 15.66 -25.64
C LEU A 274 17.98 16.01 -27.11
N THR A 275 18.67 17.13 -27.37
CA THR A 275 18.96 17.63 -28.72
C THR A 275 20.04 16.82 -29.41
N TYR A 276 21.04 16.34 -28.66
CA TYR A 276 22.15 15.57 -29.23
C TYR A 276 21.83 14.09 -29.22
N SER A 277 21.90 13.45 -30.38
CA SER A 277 21.87 11.99 -30.45
C SER A 277 23.21 11.39 -30.02
N GLN A 278 23.24 10.07 -29.77
CA GLN A 278 24.48 9.34 -29.52
C GLN A 278 25.48 9.41 -30.70
N ARG A 279 25.01 9.83 -31.90
CA ARG A 279 25.83 10.00 -33.11
C ARG A 279 26.29 11.46 -33.31
N GLY A 280 25.97 12.37 -32.38
CA GLY A 280 26.31 13.79 -32.48
C GLY A 280 25.42 14.60 -33.42
N GLU A 281 24.37 14.00 -33.99
CA GLU A 281 23.40 14.70 -34.83
C GLU A 281 22.50 15.61 -33.98
N GLU A 282 22.26 16.82 -34.48
CA GLU A 282 21.43 17.84 -33.82
C GLU A 282 19.95 17.68 -34.20
N GLU A 283 19.13 17.17 -33.29
CA GLU A 283 17.70 16.87 -33.49
C GLU A 283 16.78 17.87 -32.77
N LYS A 284 17.08 19.17 -32.87
CA LYS A 284 16.38 20.29 -32.18
C LYS A 284 14.85 20.20 -32.20
N VAL A 285 14.27 19.96 -33.38
CA VAL A 285 12.80 19.94 -33.55
C VAL A 285 12.16 18.77 -32.80
N LYS A 286 12.81 17.60 -32.79
CA LYS A 286 12.30 16.42 -32.12
C LYS A 286 12.40 16.55 -30.59
N ALA A 287 13.54 17.07 -30.10
CA ALA A 287 13.69 17.41 -28.69
C ALA A 287 12.64 18.42 -28.22
N ALA A 288 12.39 19.48 -29.00
CA ALA A 288 11.36 20.47 -28.71
C ALA A 288 9.96 19.85 -28.57
N ARG A 289 9.58 18.91 -29.46
CA ARG A 289 8.29 18.22 -29.39
C ARG A 289 8.11 17.45 -28.08
N ILE A 290 9.14 16.74 -27.61
CA ILE A 290 9.09 16.03 -26.33
C ILE A 290 8.95 17.03 -25.18
N MET A 291 9.72 18.10 -25.19
CA MET A 291 9.68 19.12 -24.15
C MET A 291 8.33 19.82 -24.05
N GLU A 292 7.67 20.11 -25.18
CA GLU A 292 6.31 20.67 -25.18
C GLU A 292 5.31 19.71 -24.51
N ARG A 293 5.44 18.40 -24.73
CA ARG A 293 4.60 17.39 -24.08
C ARG A 293 4.82 17.36 -22.57
N ILE A 294 6.08 17.44 -22.12
CA ILE A 294 6.41 17.51 -20.68
C ILE A 294 5.84 18.79 -20.06
N ARG A 295 5.98 19.96 -20.70
CA ARG A 295 5.42 21.24 -20.22
C ARG A 295 3.89 21.25 -20.16
N TYR A 296 3.25 20.55 -21.09
CA TYR A 296 1.81 20.37 -21.05
C TYR A 296 1.38 19.52 -19.85
N LEU A 297 2.09 18.41 -19.59
CA LEU A 297 1.75 17.44 -18.55
C LEU A 297 2.12 17.88 -17.13
N ALA A 298 3.16 18.68 -16.95
CA ALA A 298 3.73 18.96 -15.64
C ALA A 298 4.11 20.43 -15.41
N TYR A 299 4.02 20.86 -14.16
CA TYR A 299 4.50 22.16 -13.69
C TYR A 299 5.91 22.03 -13.09
N PRO A 300 6.91 22.82 -13.55
CA PRO A 300 8.27 22.74 -13.03
C PRO A 300 8.37 23.37 -11.63
N ILE A 301 9.03 22.65 -10.71
CA ILE A 301 9.41 23.13 -9.39
C ILE A 301 10.87 22.72 -9.14
N GLU A 302 11.69 23.71 -8.81
CA GLU A 302 13.05 23.48 -8.35
C GLU A 302 13.03 23.06 -6.87
N ILE A 303 13.78 22.01 -6.54
CA ILE A 303 13.98 21.52 -5.18
C ILE A 303 15.45 21.73 -4.82
N THR A 304 15.68 22.55 -3.79
CA THR A 304 17.04 22.84 -3.32
C THR A 304 17.30 22.21 -1.94
N GLY A 305 18.55 22.16 -1.50
CA GLY A 305 18.91 21.70 -0.16
C GLY A 305 20.11 20.76 -0.16
N PRO A 306 20.52 20.29 1.04
CA PRO A 306 21.69 19.44 1.18
C PRO A 306 21.44 18.05 0.58
N ASN A 307 22.53 17.39 0.15
CA ASN A 307 22.50 15.99 -0.24
C ASN A 307 22.21 15.13 1.00
N ARG A 308 21.02 14.52 1.05
CA ARG A 308 20.60 13.70 2.18
C ARG A 308 21.18 12.29 2.17
N ARG A 309 21.78 11.86 1.05
CA ARG A 309 22.46 10.55 0.98
C ARG A 309 23.76 10.54 1.79
N GLU A 310 24.36 11.71 2.02
CA GLU A 310 25.59 11.88 2.80
C GLU A 310 25.33 12.06 4.30
N GLN A 311 24.08 12.33 4.71
CA GLN A 311 23.72 12.54 6.12
C GLN A 311 23.32 11.25 6.86
N ASN A 312 23.29 10.11 6.16
CA ASN A 312 23.06 8.78 6.73
C ASN A 312 24.37 8.00 6.99
N ILE A 313 25.49 8.71 7.24
CA ILE A 313 26.74 8.14 7.80
C ILE A 313 26.72 8.31 9.31
#